data_AF-A0A965G0V0-F1
#
_entry.id   AF-A0A965G0V0-F1
#
_cell.length_a   1.000
_cell.length_b   1.000
_cell.length_c   1.000
_cell.angle_alpha   90.00
_cell.angle_beta   90.00
_cell.angle_gamma   90.00
#
_symmetry.space_group_name_H-M   'P 1'
#
loop_
_entity.id
_entity.type
_entity.pdbx_description
1 polymer ?
#
loop_
_entity_poly.entity_id
_entity_poly.type
_entity_poly.pdbx_seq_one_letter_code
_entity_poly.pdbx_strand_id
1 'polypeptide(L)'
;MPKFDEAIIQRTQNDITQEIAFLRGVSVGERVFLTLSDGERSNRVMRSLNAAAKQLQVRLARIKSPQTEVIFKVMPVEKRAVFITEEAKAERVAKSRATRSRKAGA
;
A
#
# COMPACT_ATOMS: atom_id res chain seq x y z
N MET A 1 6.99 32.24 -15.67
CA MET A 1 6.29 31.45 -14.62
C MET A 1 5.46 30.38 -15.30
N PRO A 2 5.42 29.12 -14.82
CA PRO A 2 4.54 28.10 -15.39
C PRO A 2 3.08 28.49 -15.11
N LYS A 3 2.21 28.42 -16.12
CA LYS A 3 0.77 28.66 -15.97
C LYS A 3 0.12 27.40 -15.41
N PHE A 4 -0.15 27.38 -14.10
CA PHE A 4 -0.84 26.28 -13.43
C PHE A 4 -2.38 26.35 -13.60
N ASP A 5 -2.90 27.45 -14.16
CA ASP A 5 -4.34 27.69 -14.33
C ASP A 5 -5.00 26.80 -15.40
N GLU A 6 -4.21 26.13 -16.24
CA GLU A 6 -4.70 25.22 -17.30
C GLU A 6 -4.55 23.73 -16.94
N ALA A 7 -4.25 23.41 -15.68
CA ALA A 7 -4.13 22.02 -15.24
C ALA A 7 -5.51 21.34 -15.17
N ILE A 8 -5.94 20.73 -16.28
CA ILE A 8 -7.13 19.88 -16.33
C ILE A 8 -6.84 18.63 -15.49
N ILE A 9 -7.38 18.60 -14.28
CA ILE A 9 -7.32 17.42 -13.41
C ILE A 9 -8.30 16.38 -13.96
N GLN A 10 -7.84 15.56 -14.91
CA GLN A 10 -8.58 14.39 -15.34
C GLN A 10 -8.60 13.37 -14.20
N ARG A 11 -9.73 13.25 -13.50
CA ARG A 11 -9.96 12.18 -12.53
C ARG A 11 -10.17 10.87 -13.30
N THR A 12 -9.10 10.18 -13.62
CA THR A 12 -9.19 8.81 -14.14
C THR A 12 -9.65 7.92 -12.99
N GLN A 13 -10.95 7.63 -12.94
CA GLN A 13 -11.49 6.63 -12.04
C GLN A 13 -11.10 5.27 -12.61
N ASN A 14 -10.09 4.63 -12.01
CA ASN A 14 -9.74 3.27 -12.38
C ASN A 14 -10.91 2.37 -11.98
N ASP A 15 -11.50 1.69 -12.97
CA ASP A 15 -12.44 0.62 -12.71
C ASP A 15 -11.68 -0.51 -12.00
N ILE A 16 -12.07 -0.81 -10.77
CA ILE A 16 -11.46 -1.85 -9.92
C ILE A 16 -12.40 -3.04 -9.70
N THR A 17 -13.49 -3.11 -10.48
CA THR A 17 -14.54 -4.12 -10.33
C THR A 17 -14.00 -5.53 -10.51
N GLN A 18 -13.06 -5.72 -11.43
CA GLN A 18 -12.42 -7.01 -11.69
C GLN A 18 -11.55 -7.46 -10.52
N GLU A 19 -10.75 -6.56 -9.95
CA GLU A 19 -9.93 -6.87 -8.77
C GLU A 19 -10.77 -7.16 -7.53
N ILE A 20 -11.93 -6.51 -7.38
CA ILE A 20 -12.88 -6.81 -6.30
C ILE A 20 -13.48 -8.20 -6.49
N ALA A 21 -13.95 -8.52 -7.70
CA ALA A 21 -14.50 -9.84 -8.02
C ALA A 21 -13.46 -10.95 -7.77
N PHE A 22 -12.22 -10.70 -8.19
CA PHE A 22 -11.08 -11.58 -7.93
C PHE A 22 -10.87 -11.79 -6.42
N LEU A 23 -10.72 -10.71 -5.65
CA LEU A 23 -10.44 -10.80 -4.21
C LEU A 23 -11.60 -11.41 -3.39
N ARG A 24 -12.85 -11.33 -3.87
CA ARG A 24 -13.99 -12.02 -3.23
C ARG A 24 -13.89 -13.55 -3.31
N GLY A 25 -13.21 -14.07 -4.34
CA GLY A 25 -12.98 -15.51 -4.48
C GLY A 25 -11.82 -16.04 -3.63
N VAL A 26 -11.01 -15.14 -3.03
CA VAL A 26 -9.80 -15.50 -2.30
C VAL A 26 -10.07 -15.48 -0.79
N SER A 27 -9.65 -16.53 -0.10
CA SER A 27 -9.84 -16.66 1.35
C SER A 27 -8.77 -15.91 2.16
N VAL A 28 -9.14 -15.46 3.35
CA VAL A 28 -8.17 -14.86 4.29
C VAL A 28 -7.13 -15.91 4.68
N GLY A 29 -5.85 -15.55 4.60
CA GLY A 29 -4.73 -16.46 4.85
C GLY A 29 -4.18 -17.14 3.61
N GLU A 30 -4.87 -17.02 2.47
CA GLU A 30 -4.44 -17.59 1.20
C GLU A 30 -3.29 -16.80 0.57
N ARG A 31 -2.38 -17.52 -0.11
CA ARG A 31 -1.30 -16.94 -0.91
C ARG A 31 -1.70 -16.99 -2.38
N VAL A 32 -1.66 -15.82 -3.02
CA VAL A 32 -2.00 -15.65 -4.43
C VAL A 32 -0.73 -15.40 -5.23
N PHE A 33 -0.66 -16.05 -6.38
CA PHE A 33 0.39 -15.88 -7.39
C PHE A 33 -0.27 -15.32 -8.65
N LEU A 34 0.08 -14.09 -9.01
CA LEU A 34 -0.46 -13.40 -10.18
C LEU A 34 0.67 -13.14 -11.17
N THR A 35 0.59 -13.76 -12.34
CA THR A 35 1.50 -13.48 -13.47
C THR A 35 1.17 -12.11 -14.07
N LEU A 36 2.19 -11.31 -14.30
CA LEU A 36 2.05 -10.02 -14.98
C LEU A 36 2.07 -10.23 -16.49
N SER A 37 1.17 -9.54 -17.18
CA SER A 37 1.14 -9.51 -18.65
C SER A 37 2.24 -8.58 -19.17
N ASP A 38 2.61 -8.73 -20.45
CA ASP A 38 3.61 -7.87 -21.08
C ASP A 38 3.24 -6.39 -20.99
N GLY A 39 4.14 -5.59 -20.41
CA GLY A 39 3.93 -4.15 -20.17
C GLY A 39 3.25 -3.81 -18.83
N GLU A 40 2.76 -4.79 -18.07
CA GLU A 40 2.22 -4.56 -16.74
C GLU A 40 3.34 -4.34 -15.71
N ARG A 41 3.17 -3.32 -14.88
CA ARG A 41 4.09 -3.03 -13.78
C ARG A 41 3.54 -3.61 -12.49
N SER A 42 4.34 -4.41 -11.79
CA SER A 42 3.99 -4.98 -10.47
C SER A 42 3.39 -3.96 -9.51
N ASN A 43 3.92 -2.73 -9.53
CA ASN A 43 3.49 -1.65 -8.64
C ASN A 43 2.11 -1.09 -9.01
N ARG A 44 1.73 -1.12 -10.30
CA ARG A 44 0.41 -0.70 -10.77
C ARG A 44 -0.64 -1.71 -10.34
N VAL A 45 -0.39 -3.00 -10.59
CA VAL A 45 -1.27 -4.11 -10.20
C VAL A 45 -1.46 -4.16 -8.67
N MET A 46 -0.37 -4.07 -7.90
CA MET A 46 -0.49 -3.99 -6.44
C MET A 46 -1.27 -2.78 -5.96
N ARG A 47 -1.23 -1.63 -6.65
CA ARG A 47 -2.02 -0.45 -6.27
C ARG A 47 -3.52 -0.67 -6.50
N SER A 48 -3.92 -1.24 -7.63
CA SER A 48 -5.34 -1.53 -7.90
C SER A 48 -5.87 -2.60 -6.95
N LEU A 49 -5.10 -3.68 -6.73
CA LEU A 49 -5.44 -4.72 -5.74
C LEU A 49 -5.56 -4.17 -4.32
N ASN A 50 -4.67 -3.26 -3.89
CA ASN A 50 -4.80 -2.61 -2.57
C ASN A 50 -6.05 -1.71 -2.47
N ALA A 51 -6.44 -1.05 -3.56
CA ALA A 51 -7.67 -0.26 -3.60
C ALA A 51 -8.92 -1.16 -3.46
N ALA A 52 -8.95 -2.29 -4.18
CA ALA A 52 -10.00 -3.29 -4.06
C ALA A 52 -10.05 -3.93 -2.66
N ALA A 53 -8.88 -4.30 -2.11
CA ALA A 53 -8.77 -4.86 -0.76
C ALA A 53 -9.31 -3.91 0.32
N LYS A 54 -9.10 -2.59 0.16
CA LYS A 54 -9.66 -1.57 1.05
C LYS A 54 -11.18 -1.58 1.05
N GLN A 55 -11.83 -1.78 -0.11
CA GLN A 55 -13.28 -1.89 -0.18
C GLN A 55 -13.82 -3.16 0.48
N LEU A 56 -13.07 -4.27 0.37
CA LEU A 56 -13.43 -5.57 0.96
C LEU A 56 -13.01 -5.72 2.43
N GLN A 57 -12.49 -4.67 3.06
CA GLN A 57 -11.96 -4.72 4.43
C GLN A 57 -10.96 -5.88 4.65
N VAL A 58 -10.11 -6.14 3.66
CA VAL A 58 -8.99 -7.08 3.76
C VAL A 58 -7.68 -6.35 3.49
N ARG A 59 -6.56 -6.97 3.89
CA ARG A 59 -5.23 -6.44 3.65
C ARG A 59 -4.42 -7.40 2.80
N LEU A 60 -3.62 -6.86 1.90
CA LEU A 60 -2.65 -7.64 1.12
C LEU A 60 -1.26 -7.47 1.73
N ALA A 61 -0.60 -8.58 2.07
CA ALA A 61 0.80 -8.60 2.46
C ALA A 61 1.64 -9.04 1.25
N ARG A 62 2.40 -8.11 0.67
CA ARG A 62 3.29 -8.40 -0.46
C ARG A 62 4.42 -9.33 -0.02
N ILE A 63 4.64 -10.39 -0.79
CA ILE A 63 5.76 -11.32 -0.65
C ILE A 63 6.79 -10.96 -1.73
N LYS A 64 8.08 -11.25 -1.48
CA LYS A 64 9.13 -11.04 -2.48
C LYS A 64 8.79 -11.91 -3.70
N SER A 65 8.58 -11.27 -4.84
CA SER A 65 8.21 -11.93 -6.09
C SER A 65 9.25 -11.64 -7.19
N PRO A 66 9.39 -12.53 -8.17
CA PRO A 66 10.15 -12.25 -9.38
C PRO A 66 9.50 -11.13 -10.19
N GLN A 67 10.22 -10.58 -11.16
CA GLN A 67 9.80 -9.38 -11.90
C GLN A 67 8.54 -9.60 -12.76
N THR A 68 8.28 -10.86 -13.12
CA THR A 68 7.15 -11.33 -13.93
C THR A 68 5.90 -11.66 -13.11
N GLU A 69 5.97 -11.58 -11.77
CA GLU A 69 4.86 -12.02 -10.91
C GLU A 69 4.65 -11.08 -9.72
N VAL A 70 3.44 -11.13 -9.20
CA VAL A 70 3.06 -10.49 -7.96
C VAL A 70 2.54 -11.57 -7.02
N ILE A 71 3.27 -11.76 -5.93
CA ILE A 71 2.90 -12.73 -4.89
C ILE A 71 2.45 -11.96 -3.66
N PHE A 72 1.29 -12.28 -3.13
CA PHE A 72 0.78 -11.68 -1.91
C PHE A 72 -0.05 -12.65 -1.08
N LYS A 73 -0.20 -12.34 0.21
CA LYS A 73 -1.06 -13.06 1.15
C LYS A 73 -2.21 -12.18 1.58
N VAL A 74 -3.44 -12.69 1.52
CA VAL A 74 -4.61 -12.00 2.07
C VAL A 74 -4.60 -12.14 3.59
N MET A 75 -4.78 -11.03 4.29
CA MET A 75 -4.72 -10.93 5.74
C MET A 75 -5.94 -10.14 6.24
N PRO A 76 -6.42 -10.43 7.47
CA PRO A 76 -7.45 -9.61 8.09
C PRO A 76 -6.88 -8.21 8.39
N VAL A 77 -7.74 -7.19 8.32
CA VAL A 77 -7.36 -5.78 8.59
C VAL A 77 -6.89 -5.58 10.03
N GLU A 78 -7.43 -6.35 10.98
CA GLU A 78 -7.21 -6.20 12.42
C GLU A 78 -5.77 -6.42 12.90
N LYS A 79 -4.92 -7.12 12.12
CA LYS A 79 -3.52 -7.43 12.53
C LYS A 79 -2.57 -6.23 12.48
N ARG A 80 -3.07 -5.00 12.49
CA ARG A 80 -2.25 -3.77 12.54
C ARG A 80 -2.60 -2.83 13.69
N ALA A 81 -3.29 -3.29 14.72
CA ALA A 81 -3.16 -2.66 16.03
C ALA A 81 -1.75 -2.98 16.57
N VAL A 82 -0.73 -2.28 16.06
CA VAL A 82 0.47 -2.09 16.88
C VAL A 82 -0.02 -1.15 17.99
N PHE A 83 -0.39 -1.72 19.13
CA PHE A 83 -0.57 -0.95 20.35
C PHE A 83 0.79 -0.35 20.69
N ILE A 84 1.10 0.79 20.08
CA ILE A 84 2.21 1.63 20.50
C ILE A 84 1.69 2.27 21.77
N THR A 85 2.24 1.85 22.91
CA THR A 85 1.99 2.54 24.18
C THR A 85 2.37 4.01 24.02
N GLU A 86 1.67 4.91 24.72
CA GLU A 86 1.99 6.35 24.66
C GLU A 86 3.48 6.62 25.01
N GLU A 87 4.09 5.76 25.84
CA GLU A 87 5.53 5.75 26.14
C GLU A 87 6.41 5.51 24.90
N ALA A 88 6.12 4.46 24.11
CA ALA A 88 6.87 4.14 22.90
C ALA A 88 6.72 5.22 21.81
N LYS A 89 5.60 5.95 21.81
CA LYS A 89 5.38 7.13 20.96
C LYS A 89 6.21 8.33 21.45
N ALA A 90 6.22 8.60 22.76
CA ALA A 90 7.03 9.65 23.36
C ALA A 90 8.53 9.45 23.12
N GLU A 91 9.01 8.21 23.24
CA GLU A 91 10.43 7.87 23.00
C GLU A 91 10.84 8.09 21.54
N ARG A 92 9.98 7.75 20.57
CA ARG A 92 10.21 8.03 19.14
C ARG A 92 10.26 9.54 18.85
N VAL A 93 9.40 10.32 19.50
CA VAL A 93 9.37 11.78 19.37
C VAL A 93 10.64 12.39 19.98
N ALA A 94 11.07 11.92 21.16
CA ALA A 94 12.30 12.35 21.81
C ALA A 94 13.54 12.03 20.95
N LYS A 95 13.64 10.81 20.43
CA LYS A 95 14.71 10.39 19.53
C LYS A 95 14.76 11.23 18.25
N SER A 96 13.60 11.50 17.65
CA SER A 96 13.48 12.36 16.47
C SER A 96 13.92 13.81 16.75
N ARG A 97 13.53 14.37 17.90
CA ARG A 97 13.97 15.71 18.35
C ARG A 97 15.48 15.77 18.56
N ALA A 98 16.07 14.78 19.23
CA ALA A 98 17.50 14.70 19.46
C ALA A 98 18.33 14.58 18.16
N THR A 99 17.81 13.86 17.16
CA THR A 99 18.47 13.79 15.84
C THR A 99 18.35 15.10 15.06
N ARG A 100 17.28 15.87 15.25
CA ARG A 100 17.07 17.15 14.56
C ARG A 100 17.93 18.27 15.16
N SER A 101 18.12 18.31 16.49
CA SER A 101 19.02 19.27 17.14
C SER A 101 20.49 19.05 16.78
N ARG A 102 20.93 17.79 16.65
CA ARG A 102 22.27 17.46 16.15
C ARG A 102 22.55 17.92 14.71
N LYS A 103 21.51 18.03 13.88
CA LYS A 103 21.64 18.44 12.47
C LYS A 103 21.54 19.95 12.26
N ALA A 104 21.03 20.69 13.25
CA ALA A 104 20.84 22.14 13.19
C ALA A 104 21.98 22.94 13.85
N GLY A 105 22.92 22.26 14.52
CA GLY A 105 24.12 22.85 15.13
C GLY A 105 25.43 22.39 14.50
N ALA A 106 25.39 21.88 13.26
CA ALA A 106 26.55 21.58 12.42
C ALA A 106 26.59 22.52 11.23
#